data_AF-A0A1D8ATX9-F1
#
_entry.id   AF-A0A1D8ATX9-F1
#
_cell.length_a   1.000
_cell.length_b   1.000
_cell.length_c   1.000
_cell.angle_alpha   90.00
_cell.angle_beta   90.00
_cell.angle_gamma   90.00
#
_symmetry.space_group_name_H-M   'P 1'
#
loop_
_entity.id
_entity.type
_entity.pdbx_description
1 polymer ?
#
loop_
_entity_poly.entity_id
_entity_poly.type
_entity_poly.pdbx_seq_one_letter_code
_entity_poly.pdbx_strand_id
1 'polypeptide(L)'
;MLFLSSALVAGAAVAPVASRFVPEARWLEAVTAALPEKPTGWGAPATDRALWAKAAATIPAAELVAAALKEREQPVPELSDDLYLRYTRDGNRTDFQQANLRRMARLNLLAWAEGVEHQGRFLPALVQQVEAILAEKTWVLPAHDPKLNNFEGRWTEVDLMVAMKGWSLATIAYWHADQLPPELHNRIRAELKRRVIAPFLARVHGEKSADTDGMWWNQADNNWNAVCHAGVVGVALATLESRAERAEVIGFAALNLEYYLRGFAADGYCSEGIGYWNYGFGHFAMVSETLATATGGRVRPLSGDHAFRVAAYPAGFQILPGIYPAFADMDVKDRPSSWFGALAVRQGYPTPLGMKVWNLTVNDLKSLQTYEAAMKVFLPLATAGLPPAPAPRINANHYWFADAQVYTGRATPNFGAAIKGGHNAENHNHNDLGSFVVAAGDRAVLVDPGLEVYTKRTFGPDRYVSKVLSSYGHAVPVVAGQLQQPGREFAAKVISTAFSEKEDTVVLDLSGGYEVPALKSLVRTFTLRRAPKAEIIVRDTVEFSAPAAFETALITFEKWREKKPGRLTVGEGDSAVRVEVNVEGGSWKLRSELLQEDLPGKRQPTRLGLALDAPVLRATITVRIQPD
;
A
#
# COMPACT_ATOMS: atom_id res chain seq x y z
N MET A 1 -9.16 7.18 -3.36
CA MET A 1 -8.29 8.18 -2.70
C MET A 1 -6.86 7.76 -2.96
N LEU A 2 -6.14 8.51 -3.79
CA LEU A 2 -4.73 8.27 -4.09
C LEU A 2 -3.90 8.83 -2.92
N PHE A 3 -3.39 7.95 -2.07
CA PHE A 3 -2.39 8.28 -1.07
C PHE A 3 -1.05 8.48 -1.77
N LEU A 4 -0.82 9.68 -2.29
CA LEU A 4 0.51 10.10 -2.71
C LEU A 4 1.24 10.56 -1.45
N SER A 5 1.91 9.65 -0.74
CA SER A 5 2.78 10.01 0.38
C SER A 5 4.05 10.65 -0.16
N SER A 6 4.28 11.91 0.20
CA SER A 6 5.59 12.53 0.11
C SER A 6 6.45 11.91 1.22
N ALA A 7 7.08 10.77 0.94
CA ALA A 7 8.14 10.29 1.79
C ALA A 7 9.27 11.32 1.72
N LEU A 8 9.44 12.10 2.79
CA LEU A 8 10.74 12.73 3.03
C LEU A 8 11.71 11.56 3.23
N VAL A 9 12.62 11.41 2.27
CA VAL A 9 13.67 10.40 2.29
C VAL A 9 14.52 10.66 3.53
N ALA A 10 14.24 9.95 4.63
CA ALA A 10 15.25 9.74 5.65
C ALA A 10 16.38 8.99 4.94
N GLY A 11 17.57 9.59 4.92
CA GLY A 11 18.68 9.24 4.03
C GLY A 11 18.90 7.73 3.90
N ALA A 12 18.37 7.15 2.82
CA ALA A 12 18.84 5.87 2.36
C ALA A 12 20.31 6.07 1.97
N ALA A 13 21.20 5.31 2.60
CA ALA A 13 22.59 5.27 2.18
C ALA A 13 22.60 4.90 0.69
N VAL A 14 22.92 5.88 -0.16
CA VAL A 14 23.10 5.67 -1.58
C VAL A 14 24.27 4.71 -1.71
N ALA A 15 23.99 3.45 -2.02
CA ALA A 15 25.02 2.50 -2.37
C ALA A 15 25.87 3.14 -3.49
N PRO A 16 27.22 3.05 -3.44
CA PRO A 16 28.05 3.53 -4.53
C PRO A 16 27.54 2.92 -5.83
N VAL A 17 27.53 3.68 -6.92
CA VAL A 17 27.02 3.29 -8.25
C VAL A 17 27.64 1.94 -8.66
N ALA A 18 27.03 0.85 -8.21
CA ALA A 18 27.39 -0.50 -8.57
C ALA A 18 27.06 -0.61 -10.06
N SER A 19 27.96 -1.24 -10.81
CA SER A 19 27.85 -1.55 -12.24
C SER A 19 26.40 -1.55 -12.71
N ARG A 20 26.00 -0.54 -13.49
CA ARG A 20 24.65 -0.45 -14.06
C ARG A 20 24.38 -1.75 -14.80
N PHE A 21 23.45 -2.56 -14.31
CA PHE A 21 23.11 -3.83 -14.95
C PHE A 21 22.51 -3.52 -16.32
N VAL A 22 23.24 -3.89 -17.36
CA VAL A 22 22.78 -3.81 -18.75
C VAL A 22 22.04 -5.12 -19.05
N PRO A 23 20.83 -5.08 -19.64
CA PRO A 23 20.13 -6.30 -20.01
C PRO A 23 20.97 -7.17 -20.95
N GLU A 24 20.97 -8.49 -20.74
CA GLU A 24 21.74 -9.40 -21.57
C GLU A 24 21.25 -9.36 -23.04
N ALA A 25 22.18 -9.27 -24.00
CA ALA A 25 21.85 -9.12 -25.42
C ALA A 25 20.92 -10.24 -25.94
N ARG A 26 21.18 -11.50 -25.57
CA ARG A 26 20.33 -12.65 -25.95
C ARG A 26 18.92 -12.55 -25.38
N TRP A 27 18.79 -12.03 -24.16
CA TRP A 27 17.49 -11.81 -23.55
C TRP A 27 16.74 -10.68 -24.28
N LEU A 28 17.43 -9.58 -24.62
CA LEU A 28 16.85 -8.47 -25.39
C LEU A 28 16.38 -8.92 -26.78
N GLU A 29 17.16 -9.71 -27.51
CA GLU A 29 16.77 -10.27 -28.81
C GLU A 29 15.49 -11.11 -28.68
N ALA A 30 15.44 -11.97 -27.67
CA ALA A 30 14.31 -12.83 -27.39
C ALA A 30 13.03 -12.04 -27.02
N VAL A 31 13.17 -10.95 -26.25
CA VAL A 31 12.05 -10.05 -25.92
C VAL A 31 11.62 -9.25 -27.15
N THR A 32 12.56 -8.72 -27.91
CA THR A 32 12.30 -7.98 -29.17
C THR A 32 11.48 -8.83 -30.14
N ALA A 33 11.83 -10.10 -30.29
CA ALA A 33 11.11 -11.04 -31.16
C ALA A 33 9.70 -11.37 -30.64
N ALA A 34 9.49 -11.36 -29.33
CA ALA A 34 8.19 -11.66 -28.70
C ALA A 34 7.22 -10.48 -28.71
N LEU A 35 7.71 -9.24 -28.85
CA LEU A 35 6.88 -8.04 -28.86
C LEU A 35 6.06 -7.92 -30.15
N PRO A 36 4.85 -7.33 -30.08
CA PRO A 36 4.03 -7.06 -31.25
C PRO A 36 4.78 -6.10 -32.19
N GLU A 37 4.48 -6.13 -33.48
CA GLU A 37 5.11 -5.22 -34.45
C GLU A 37 4.74 -3.76 -34.18
N LYS A 38 3.47 -3.50 -33.91
CA LYS A 38 2.94 -2.15 -33.64
C LYS A 38 2.81 -1.88 -32.14
N PRO A 39 2.83 -0.60 -31.71
CA PRO A 39 2.55 -0.25 -30.33
C PRO A 39 1.15 -0.73 -29.92
N THR A 40 1.04 -1.18 -28.68
CA THR A 40 -0.23 -1.65 -28.10
C THR A 40 -0.38 -1.13 -26.67
N GLY A 41 -1.57 -0.64 -26.34
CA GLY A 41 -1.95 -0.24 -24.99
C GLY A 41 -2.98 -1.19 -24.38
N TRP A 42 -3.37 -0.94 -23.13
CA TRP A 42 -4.48 -1.67 -22.51
C TRP A 42 -5.81 -1.30 -23.14
N GLY A 43 -6.69 -2.28 -23.33
CA GLY A 43 -7.94 -2.14 -24.06
C GLY A 43 -7.77 -2.43 -25.55
N ALA A 44 -8.48 -1.71 -26.39
CA ALA A 44 -8.37 -1.78 -27.85
C ALA A 44 -8.68 -0.42 -28.46
N PRO A 45 -8.28 -0.16 -29.72
CA PRO A 45 -8.74 1.00 -30.46
C PRO A 45 -10.27 1.08 -30.38
N ALA A 46 -10.80 2.29 -30.29
CA ALA A 46 -12.22 2.53 -30.23
C ALA A 46 -12.91 2.12 -31.55
N THR A 47 -12.20 1.77 -32.62
CA THR A 47 -12.84 1.10 -33.76
C THR A 47 -13.28 -0.34 -33.49
N ASP A 48 -12.74 -1.03 -32.46
CA ASP A 48 -13.18 -2.37 -32.05
C ASP A 48 -14.47 -2.32 -31.22
N ARG A 49 -15.58 -2.06 -31.90
CA ARG A 49 -16.91 -1.95 -31.26
C ARG A 49 -17.35 -3.24 -30.57
N ALA A 50 -16.89 -4.40 -31.01
CA ALA A 50 -17.25 -5.68 -30.40
C ALA A 50 -16.62 -5.84 -29.00
N LEU A 51 -15.33 -5.52 -28.86
CA LEU A 51 -14.69 -5.55 -27.55
C LEU A 51 -15.20 -4.44 -26.63
N TRP A 52 -15.40 -3.24 -27.16
CA TRP A 52 -15.95 -2.12 -26.37
C TRP A 52 -17.39 -2.36 -25.91
N ALA A 53 -18.22 -3.06 -26.68
CA ALA A 53 -19.55 -3.50 -26.23
C ALA A 53 -19.47 -4.46 -25.04
N LYS A 54 -18.52 -5.42 -25.05
CA LYS A 54 -18.27 -6.30 -23.89
C LYS A 54 -17.79 -5.52 -22.67
N ALA A 55 -16.86 -4.58 -22.87
CA ALA A 55 -16.36 -3.71 -21.80
C ALA A 55 -17.47 -2.83 -21.20
N ALA A 56 -18.33 -2.24 -22.04
CA ALA A 56 -19.46 -1.43 -21.60
C ALA A 56 -20.46 -2.24 -20.74
N ALA A 57 -20.60 -3.54 -20.99
CA ALA A 57 -21.47 -4.41 -20.19
C ALA A 57 -20.92 -4.72 -18.78
N THR A 58 -19.63 -4.48 -18.51
CA THR A 58 -19.01 -4.73 -17.20
C THR A 58 -18.91 -3.48 -16.33
N ILE A 59 -19.40 -2.33 -16.81
CA ILE A 59 -19.32 -1.03 -16.11
C ILE A 59 -20.68 -0.32 -16.15
N PRO A 60 -20.92 0.68 -15.30
CA PRO A 60 -22.11 1.53 -15.35
C PRO A 60 -22.07 2.50 -16.54
N ALA A 61 -22.11 1.97 -17.77
CA ALA A 61 -21.88 2.73 -19.00
C ALA A 61 -22.86 3.90 -19.18
N ALA A 62 -24.16 3.68 -18.93
CA ALA A 62 -25.17 4.74 -19.07
C ALA A 62 -24.93 5.91 -18.07
N GLU A 63 -24.59 5.59 -16.83
CA GLU A 63 -24.33 6.58 -15.78
C GLU A 63 -23.01 7.31 -16.01
N LEU A 64 -21.97 6.60 -16.49
CA LEU A 64 -20.71 7.16 -16.95
C LEU A 64 -20.95 8.20 -18.05
N VAL A 65 -21.72 7.83 -19.07
CA VAL A 65 -22.06 8.68 -20.21
C VAL A 65 -22.84 9.92 -19.74
N ALA A 66 -23.78 9.76 -18.81
CA ALA A 66 -24.53 10.87 -18.21
C ALA A 66 -23.62 11.80 -17.37
N ALA A 67 -22.65 11.25 -16.65
CA ALA A 67 -21.66 12.04 -15.91
C ALA A 67 -20.75 12.83 -16.86
N ALA A 68 -20.26 12.19 -17.92
CA ALA A 68 -19.43 12.84 -18.94
C ALA A 68 -20.19 13.93 -19.72
N LEU A 69 -21.50 13.75 -19.95
CA LEU A 69 -22.37 14.78 -20.54
C LEU A 69 -22.38 16.07 -19.72
N LYS A 70 -22.42 15.96 -18.39
CA LYS A 70 -22.36 17.12 -17.49
C LYS A 70 -20.95 17.72 -17.45
N GLU A 71 -19.94 16.86 -17.42
CA GLU A 71 -18.53 17.26 -17.32
C GLU A 71 -18.04 17.98 -18.57
N ARG A 72 -18.53 17.61 -19.77
CA ARG A 72 -18.08 18.25 -21.02
C ARG A 72 -18.43 19.75 -21.08
N GLU A 73 -19.52 20.14 -20.41
CA GLU A 73 -19.96 21.54 -20.31
C GLU A 73 -19.18 22.32 -19.25
N GLN A 74 -18.38 21.64 -18.40
CA GLN A 74 -17.53 22.29 -17.41
C GLN A 74 -16.24 22.78 -18.07
N PRO A 75 -15.71 23.95 -17.62
CA PRO A 75 -14.43 24.44 -18.08
C PRO A 75 -13.31 23.48 -17.70
N VAL A 76 -12.22 23.51 -18.46
CA VAL A 76 -11.00 22.76 -18.11
C VAL A 76 -10.50 23.22 -16.73
N PRO A 77 -10.30 22.33 -15.76
CA PRO A 77 -9.76 22.69 -14.44
C PRO A 77 -8.41 23.40 -14.57
N GLU A 78 -8.27 24.59 -13.99
CA GLU A 78 -7.05 25.37 -14.03
C GLU A 78 -5.97 24.81 -13.08
N LEU A 79 -4.74 24.70 -13.58
CA LEU A 79 -3.53 24.45 -12.80
C LEU A 79 -2.58 25.63 -13.07
N SER A 80 -2.72 26.69 -12.28
CA SER A 80 -1.90 27.89 -12.42
C SER A 80 -0.51 27.72 -11.82
N ASP A 81 0.41 28.59 -12.23
CA ASP A 81 1.75 28.71 -11.63
C ASP A 81 1.65 28.97 -10.12
N ASP A 82 0.74 29.84 -9.69
CA ASP A 82 0.52 30.17 -8.27
C ASP A 82 0.11 28.95 -7.45
N LEU A 83 -0.73 28.05 -8.00
CA LEU A 83 -1.08 26.81 -7.33
C LEU A 83 0.14 25.89 -7.17
N TYR A 84 1.01 25.82 -8.18
CA TYR A 84 2.23 25.02 -8.11
C TYR A 84 3.19 25.58 -7.05
N LEU A 85 3.42 26.90 -7.07
CA LEU A 85 4.38 27.60 -6.22
C LEU A 85 3.93 27.73 -4.75
N ARG A 86 2.67 27.41 -4.42
CA ARG A 86 2.19 27.33 -3.02
C ARG A 86 3.09 26.43 -2.17
N TYR A 87 3.48 25.27 -2.68
CA TYR A 87 4.29 24.33 -1.91
C TYR A 87 5.65 24.93 -1.49
N THR A 88 6.35 25.61 -2.39
CA THR A 88 7.65 26.23 -2.07
C THR A 88 7.50 27.48 -1.21
N ARG A 89 6.37 28.20 -1.32
CA ARG A 89 6.10 29.41 -0.54
C ARG A 89 5.67 29.13 0.89
N ASP A 90 4.74 28.19 1.09
CA ASP A 90 4.07 27.96 2.38
C ASP A 90 3.86 26.47 2.73
N GLY A 91 4.36 25.54 1.91
CA GLY A 91 4.22 24.10 2.14
C GLY A 91 2.86 23.52 1.78
N ASN A 92 1.89 24.32 1.30
CA ASN A 92 0.59 23.81 0.88
C ASN A 92 0.73 22.97 -0.39
N ARG A 93 0.55 21.66 -0.22
CA ARG A 93 0.47 20.67 -1.32
C ARG A 93 -0.96 20.38 -1.78
N THR A 94 -1.94 20.60 -0.91
CA THR A 94 -3.31 20.12 -1.08
C THR A 94 -4.02 20.78 -2.25
N ASP A 95 -3.86 22.10 -2.41
CA ASP A 95 -4.62 22.85 -3.41
C ASP A 95 -4.25 22.44 -4.84
N PHE A 96 -2.95 22.36 -5.13
CA PHE A 96 -2.46 21.84 -6.40
C PHE A 96 -2.90 20.39 -6.61
N GLN A 97 -2.78 19.54 -5.60
CA GLN A 97 -3.16 18.14 -5.70
C GLN A 97 -4.66 17.99 -6.04
N GLN A 98 -5.54 18.76 -5.41
CA GLN A 98 -6.98 18.74 -5.72
C GLN A 98 -7.28 19.27 -7.13
N ALA A 99 -6.59 20.32 -7.58
CA ALA A 99 -6.73 20.83 -8.94
C ALA A 99 -6.28 19.79 -9.98
N ASN A 100 -5.13 19.14 -9.75
CA ASN A 100 -4.61 18.05 -10.57
C ASN A 100 -5.57 16.84 -10.61
N LEU A 101 -6.12 16.43 -9.46
CA LEU A 101 -7.09 15.33 -9.40
C LEU A 101 -8.37 15.63 -10.19
N ARG A 102 -8.89 16.88 -10.13
CA ARG A 102 -10.04 17.30 -10.95
C ARG A 102 -9.71 17.24 -12.44
N ARG A 103 -8.50 17.67 -12.82
CA ARG A 103 -8.02 17.61 -14.21
C ARG A 103 -7.96 16.19 -14.74
N MET A 104 -7.41 15.25 -13.97
CA MET A 104 -7.38 13.83 -14.36
C MET A 104 -8.77 13.21 -14.38
N ALA A 105 -9.65 13.57 -13.44
CA ALA A 105 -11.03 13.09 -13.40
C ALA A 105 -11.84 13.48 -14.65
N ARG A 106 -11.69 14.72 -15.12
CA ARG A 106 -12.30 15.20 -16.36
C ARG A 106 -11.77 14.43 -17.57
N LEU A 107 -10.44 14.24 -17.66
CA LEU A 107 -9.81 13.44 -18.72
C LEU A 107 -10.39 12.01 -18.78
N ASN A 108 -10.42 11.34 -17.63
CA ASN A 108 -10.89 9.96 -17.51
C ASN A 108 -12.34 9.80 -17.98
N LEU A 109 -13.26 10.64 -17.48
CA LEU A 109 -14.68 10.56 -17.81
C LEU A 109 -14.92 10.75 -19.32
N LEU A 110 -14.30 11.77 -19.91
CA LEU A 110 -14.46 12.08 -21.33
C LEU A 110 -13.88 10.98 -22.21
N ALA A 111 -12.69 10.46 -21.89
CA ALA A 111 -12.04 9.41 -22.66
C ALA A 111 -12.81 8.07 -22.61
N TRP A 112 -13.32 7.68 -21.44
CA TRP A 112 -14.13 6.48 -21.29
C TRP A 112 -15.48 6.60 -22.02
N ALA A 113 -16.17 7.73 -21.86
CA ALA A 113 -17.47 7.93 -22.50
C ALA A 113 -17.36 7.96 -24.03
N GLU A 114 -16.31 8.59 -24.58
CA GLU A 114 -16.03 8.50 -26.01
C GLU A 114 -15.66 7.07 -26.44
N GLY A 115 -14.94 6.31 -25.62
CA GLY A 115 -14.60 4.91 -25.95
C GLY A 115 -15.82 4.02 -26.02
N VAL A 116 -16.76 4.22 -25.09
CA VAL A 116 -18.04 3.50 -25.04
C VAL A 116 -18.93 3.85 -26.23
N GLU A 117 -19.11 5.14 -26.54
CA GLU A 117 -20.06 5.55 -27.59
C GLU A 117 -19.45 5.57 -28.99
N HIS A 118 -18.22 6.08 -29.14
CA HIS A 118 -17.50 6.31 -30.40
C HIS A 118 -18.33 7.12 -31.42
N GLN A 119 -18.92 8.23 -30.95
CA GLN A 119 -19.81 9.11 -31.73
C GLN A 119 -19.23 10.51 -31.94
N GLY A 120 -18.05 10.79 -31.41
CA GLY A 120 -17.32 12.05 -31.51
C GLY A 120 -17.85 13.17 -30.62
N ARG A 121 -18.95 12.96 -29.90
CA ARG A 121 -19.63 14.01 -29.12
C ARG A 121 -18.86 14.48 -27.89
N PHE A 122 -17.88 13.72 -27.40
CA PHE A 122 -17.00 14.13 -26.31
C PHE A 122 -15.63 14.60 -26.80
N LEU A 123 -15.28 14.34 -28.06
CA LEU A 123 -13.97 14.68 -28.63
C LEU A 123 -13.57 16.15 -28.45
N PRO A 124 -14.42 17.16 -28.69
CA PRO A 124 -14.00 18.56 -28.51
C PRO A 124 -13.54 18.85 -27.06
N ALA A 125 -14.29 18.36 -26.06
CA ALA A 125 -13.95 18.53 -24.66
C ALA A 125 -12.72 17.71 -24.24
N LEU A 126 -12.57 16.50 -24.80
CA LEU A 126 -11.41 15.64 -24.57
C LEU A 126 -10.14 16.25 -25.16
N VAL A 127 -10.20 16.78 -26.38
CA VAL A 127 -9.10 17.50 -27.05
C VAL A 127 -8.65 18.68 -26.19
N GLN A 128 -9.57 19.53 -25.73
CA GLN A 128 -9.24 20.65 -24.84
C GLN A 128 -8.56 20.19 -23.55
N GLN A 129 -9.02 19.06 -22.99
CA GLN A 129 -8.45 18.50 -21.77
C GLN A 129 -7.02 18.01 -21.96
N VAL A 130 -6.77 17.26 -23.04
CA VAL A 130 -5.44 16.76 -23.39
C VAL A 130 -4.50 17.92 -23.65
N GLU A 131 -4.92 18.88 -24.48
CA GLU A 131 -4.17 20.10 -24.79
C GLU A 131 -3.71 20.84 -23.53
N ALA A 132 -4.62 21.01 -22.56
CA ALA A 132 -4.31 21.66 -21.30
C ALA A 132 -3.30 20.89 -20.45
N ILE A 133 -3.30 19.56 -20.48
CA ILE A 133 -2.30 18.72 -19.80
C ILE A 133 -0.94 18.81 -20.52
N LEU A 134 -0.93 18.78 -21.85
CA LEU A 134 0.30 18.93 -22.65
C LEU A 134 0.93 20.31 -22.49
N ALA A 135 0.14 21.35 -22.20
CA ALA A 135 0.61 22.72 -21.96
C ALA A 135 1.20 22.94 -20.56
N GLU A 136 1.05 22.00 -19.62
CA GLU A 136 1.64 22.13 -18.27
C GLU A 136 3.17 22.23 -18.36
N LYS A 137 3.78 23.18 -17.65
CA LYS A 137 5.25 23.37 -17.62
C LYS A 137 5.98 22.09 -17.21
N THR A 138 5.43 21.39 -16.23
CA THR A 138 5.91 20.09 -15.74
C THR A 138 4.71 19.21 -15.34
N TRP A 139 4.92 17.89 -15.36
CA TRP A 139 3.97 16.93 -14.77
C TRP A 139 4.40 16.44 -13.38
N VAL A 140 5.60 16.82 -12.94
CA VAL A 140 6.12 16.51 -11.61
C VAL A 140 5.28 17.25 -10.56
N LEU A 141 5.00 16.60 -9.43
CA LEU A 141 4.27 17.25 -8.34
C LEU A 141 5.15 18.31 -7.64
N PRO A 142 4.58 19.43 -7.15
CA PRO A 142 5.33 20.45 -6.42
C PRO A 142 6.15 19.90 -5.25
N ALA A 143 5.60 18.91 -4.53
CA ALA A 143 6.25 18.27 -3.41
C ALA A 143 7.51 17.46 -3.79
N HIS A 144 7.64 17.08 -5.06
CA HIS A 144 8.77 16.34 -5.62
C HIS A 144 9.76 17.27 -6.32
N ASP A 145 9.44 18.56 -6.46
CA ASP A 145 10.27 19.57 -7.13
C ASP A 145 10.58 20.76 -6.20
N PRO A 146 11.12 20.54 -4.98
CA PRO A 146 11.33 21.63 -4.01
C PRO A 146 12.34 22.68 -4.51
N LYS A 147 13.22 22.30 -5.45
CA LYS A 147 14.21 23.18 -6.08
C LYS A 147 13.68 23.87 -7.34
N LEU A 148 12.42 23.65 -7.74
CA LEU A 148 11.78 24.17 -8.97
C LEU A 148 12.53 23.83 -10.26
N ASN A 149 13.28 22.73 -10.24
CA ASN A 149 14.09 22.24 -11.34
C ASN A 149 13.24 21.91 -12.56
N ASN A 150 12.09 21.25 -12.34
CA ASN A 150 11.21 20.85 -13.44
C ASN A 150 10.27 21.98 -13.83
N PHE A 151 9.76 22.73 -12.86
CA PHE A 151 8.88 23.87 -13.10
C PHE A 151 9.55 24.97 -13.94
N GLU A 152 10.84 25.24 -13.71
CA GLU A 152 11.63 26.20 -14.50
C GLU A 152 12.24 25.59 -15.77
N GLY A 153 12.01 24.31 -16.04
CA GLY A 153 12.51 23.63 -17.23
C GLY A 153 14.02 23.37 -17.25
N ARG A 154 14.68 23.37 -16.08
CA ARG A 154 16.12 23.05 -15.96
C ARG A 154 16.41 21.57 -16.24
N TRP A 155 15.52 20.69 -15.83
CA TRP A 155 15.60 19.25 -16.07
C TRP A 155 14.21 18.69 -16.39
N THR A 156 14.18 17.47 -16.91
CA THR A 156 12.94 16.71 -17.07
C THR A 156 13.14 15.34 -16.46
N GLU A 157 12.33 15.02 -15.45
CA GLU A 157 12.40 13.74 -14.75
C GLU A 157 11.04 13.05 -14.67
N VAL A 158 11.06 11.79 -14.25
CA VAL A 158 9.87 10.97 -14.05
C VAL A 158 9.66 10.84 -12.55
N ASP A 159 8.57 11.39 -12.05
CA ASP A 159 8.03 11.12 -10.73
C ASP A 159 6.76 10.25 -10.85
N LEU A 160 6.13 9.98 -9.71
CA LEU A 160 4.86 9.24 -9.66
C LEU A 160 3.82 9.82 -10.62
N MET A 161 3.65 11.14 -10.67
CA MET A 161 2.60 11.76 -11.47
C MET A 161 2.94 11.79 -12.97
N VAL A 162 4.20 12.01 -13.34
CA VAL A 162 4.69 11.90 -14.73
C VAL A 162 4.43 10.49 -15.27
N ALA A 163 4.78 9.45 -14.49
CA ALA A 163 4.55 8.07 -14.86
C ALA A 163 3.05 7.76 -15.06
N MET A 164 2.21 8.18 -14.12
CA MET A 164 0.76 7.90 -14.14
C MET A 164 0.01 8.69 -15.23
N LYS A 165 0.32 10.00 -15.39
CA LYS A 165 -0.22 10.83 -16.47
C LYS A 165 0.22 10.31 -17.83
N GLY A 166 1.52 9.98 -17.95
CA GLY A 166 2.09 9.49 -19.19
C GLY A 166 1.38 8.24 -19.68
N TRP A 167 1.22 7.23 -18.82
CA TRP A 167 0.55 5.99 -19.21
C TRP A 167 -0.94 6.19 -19.51
N SER A 168 -1.63 7.07 -18.77
CA SER A 168 -3.02 7.41 -19.06
C SER A 168 -3.16 8.07 -20.44
N LEU A 169 -2.34 9.07 -20.76
CA LEU A 169 -2.35 9.72 -22.08
C LEU A 169 -2.00 8.76 -23.22
N ALA A 170 -1.00 7.88 -23.01
CA ALA A 170 -0.64 6.85 -23.99
C ALA A 170 -1.81 5.90 -24.27
N THR A 171 -2.53 5.49 -23.22
CA THR A 171 -3.73 4.63 -23.33
C THR A 171 -4.86 5.33 -24.09
N ILE A 172 -5.12 6.60 -23.77
CA ILE A 172 -6.17 7.41 -24.44
C ILE A 172 -5.83 7.65 -25.91
N ALA A 173 -4.56 7.95 -26.22
CA ALA A 173 -4.10 8.10 -27.59
C ALA A 173 -4.25 6.80 -28.38
N TYR A 174 -3.97 5.66 -27.75
CA TYR A 174 -4.17 4.34 -28.35
C TYR A 174 -5.65 4.03 -28.62
N TRP A 175 -6.56 4.35 -27.70
CA TRP A 175 -8.00 4.15 -27.90
C TRP A 175 -8.55 5.01 -29.03
N HIS A 176 -8.21 6.29 -29.04
CA HIS A 176 -8.87 7.28 -29.90
C HIS A 176 -8.03 7.67 -31.12
N ALA A 177 -7.09 6.81 -31.54
CA ALA A 177 -6.16 7.10 -32.61
C ALA A 177 -6.83 7.47 -33.95
N ASP A 178 -8.03 6.93 -34.21
CA ASP A 178 -8.81 7.21 -35.43
C ASP A 178 -9.61 8.52 -35.36
N GLN A 179 -9.86 9.04 -34.16
CA GLN A 179 -10.71 10.21 -33.92
C GLN A 179 -9.94 11.45 -33.48
N LEU A 180 -8.78 11.28 -32.83
CA LEU A 180 -7.94 12.41 -32.42
C LEU A 180 -7.32 13.10 -33.65
N PRO A 181 -7.25 14.45 -33.66
CA PRO A 181 -6.53 15.17 -34.71
C PRO A 181 -5.08 14.65 -34.83
N PRO A 182 -4.58 14.39 -36.06
CA PRO A 182 -3.23 13.86 -36.26
C PRO A 182 -2.13 14.70 -35.58
N GLU A 183 -2.28 16.03 -35.59
CA GLU A 183 -1.35 16.96 -34.96
C GLU A 183 -1.32 16.78 -33.44
N LEU A 184 -2.50 16.60 -32.82
CA LEU A 184 -2.60 16.33 -31.39
C LEU A 184 -2.00 14.97 -31.04
N HIS A 185 -2.29 13.93 -31.83
CA HIS A 185 -1.74 12.60 -31.63
C HIS A 185 -0.19 12.62 -31.70
N ASN A 186 0.38 13.34 -32.67
CA ASN A 186 1.82 13.54 -32.79
C ASN A 186 2.40 14.33 -31.60
N ARG A 187 1.69 15.36 -31.12
CA ARG A 187 2.11 16.15 -29.95
C ARG A 187 2.08 15.32 -28.67
N ILE A 188 1.07 14.46 -28.45
CA ILE A 188 1.04 13.52 -27.33
C ILE A 188 2.29 12.65 -27.36
N ARG A 189 2.61 12.05 -28.51
CA ARG A 189 3.80 11.19 -28.67
C ARG A 189 5.10 11.95 -28.40
N ALA A 190 5.22 13.18 -28.89
CA ALA A 190 6.40 14.02 -28.66
C ALA A 190 6.58 14.34 -27.16
N GLU A 191 5.51 14.72 -26.46
CA GLU A 191 5.57 15.02 -25.03
C GLU A 191 5.82 13.77 -24.18
N LEU A 192 5.26 12.61 -24.54
CA LEU A 192 5.54 11.34 -23.86
C LEU A 192 7.01 10.92 -24.06
N LYS A 193 7.55 11.08 -25.26
CA LYS A 193 8.98 10.85 -25.50
C LYS A 193 9.84 11.80 -24.67
N ARG A 194 9.51 13.10 -24.67
CA ARG A 194 10.28 14.14 -23.96
C ARG A 194 10.22 13.99 -22.44
N ARG A 195 9.06 13.66 -21.88
CA ARG A 195 8.83 13.67 -20.41
C ARG A 195 8.99 12.31 -19.75
N VAL A 196 8.84 11.21 -20.49
CA VAL A 196 8.83 9.86 -19.91
C VAL A 196 9.99 9.02 -20.44
N ILE A 197 10.05 8.80 -21.75
CA ILE A 197 10.98 7.82 -22.34
C ILE A 197 12.42 8.34 -22.37
N ALA A 198 12.67 9.51 -22.96
CA ALA A 198 14.02 10.07 -23.09
C ALA A 198 14.73 10.26 -21.75
N PRO A 199 14.12 10.84 -20.70
CA PRO A 199 14.83 11.04 -19.44
C PRO A 199 15.05 9.70 -18.70
N PHE A 200 14.15 8.72 -18.85
CA PHE A 200 14.36 7.37 -18.33
C PHE A 200 15.56 6.69 -19.00
N LEU A 201 15.61 6.68 -20.34
CA LEU A 201 16.72 6.11 -21.11
C LEU A 201 18.04 6.80 -20.77
N ALA A 202 18.05 8.13 -20.74
CA ALA A 202 19.23 8.91 -20.34
C ALA A 202 19.69 8.55 -18.92
N ARG A 203 18.77 8.26 -17.99
CA ARG A 203 19.10 7.82 -16.61
C ARG A 203 19.68 6.42 -16.56
N VAL A 204 19.14 5.45 -17.31
CA VAL A 204 19.60 4.04 -17.27
C VAL A 204 20.88 3.82 -18.08
N HIS A 205 21.08 4.58 -19.17
CA HIS A 205 22.39 4.74 -19.81
C HIS A 205 23.34 5.56 -18.94
N GLY A 206 22.73 6.37 -18.06
CA GLY A 206 23.27 7.34 -17.14
C GLY A 206 24.28 8.28 -17.76
N GLU A 207 23.74 8.95 -18.76
CA GLU A 207 24.22 10.21 -19.29
C GLU A 207 24.34 11.25 -18.16
N LYS A 208 25.35 12.12 -18.26
CA LYS A 208 25.55 13.21 -17.28
C LYS A 208 24.37 14.18 -17.23
N SER A 209 23.64 14.33 -18.33
CA SER A 209 22.41 15.12 -18.45
C SER A 209 21.28 14.63 -17.53
N ALA A 210 21.32 13.36 -17.13
CA ALA A 210 20.35 12.71 -16.25
C ALA A 210 20.94 12.38 -14.86
N ASP A 211 22.13 12.90 -14.54
CA ASP A 211 22.74 12.76 -13.23
C ASP A 211 22.18 13.82 -12.28
N THR A 212 20.96 13.57 -11.83
CA THR A 212 20.21 14.43 -10.92
C THR A 212 19.90 13.67 -9.62
N ASP A 213 19.54 14.39 -8.55
CA ASP A 213 18.88 13.78 -7.38
C ASP A 213 17.52 13.12 -7.76
N GLY A 214 17.02 13.42 -8.97
CA GLY A 214 15.83 12.87 -9.58
C GLY A 214 15.95 11.40 -9.98
N MET A 215 14.82 10.70 -10.00
CA MET A 215 14.74 9.27 -10.31
C MET A 215 15.61 8.33 -9.45
N TRP A 216 15.89 8.73 -8.19
CA TRP A 216 16.47 7.85 -7.17
C TRP A 216 15.70 6.53 -7.02
N TRP A 217 14.40 6.54 -7.35
CA TRP A 217 13.50 5.39 -7.27
C TRP A 217 13.88 4.23 -8.20
N ASN A 218 14.71 4.45 -9.23
CA ASN A 218 15.06 3.42 -10.21
C ASN A 218 15.66 2.15 -9.57
N GLN A 219 16.31 2.28 -8.41
CA GLN A 219 16.84 1.12 -7.65
C GLN A 219 16.34 1.10 -6.20
N ALA A 220 15.25 1.82 -5.92
CA ALA A 220 14.63 1.80 -4.61
C ALA A 220 13.84 0.51 -4.37
N ASP A 221 13.71 0.17 -3.09
CA ASP A 221 12.96 -0.98 -2.58
C ASP A 221 11.52 -0.61 -2.17
N ASN A 222 11.04 0.58 -2.52
CA ASN A 222 9.72 1.08 -2.17
C ASN A 222 8.82 1.32 -3.39
N ASN A 223 7.57 1.67 -3.13
CA ASN A 223 6.52 1.81 -4.14
C ASN A 223 6.87 2.70 -5.35
N TRP A 224 7.75 3.69 -5.22
CA TRP A 224 8.15 4.54 -6.34
C TRP A 224 8.79 3.76 -7.48
N ASN A 225 9.56 2.70 -7.16
CA ASN A 225 10.16 1.84 -8.17
C ASN A 225 9.08 1.20 -9.06
N ALA A 226 8.13 0.49 -8.45
CA ALA A 226 7.07 -0.20 -9.16
C ALA A 226 6.16 0.76 -9.93
N VAL A 227 5.76 1.88 -9.33
CA VAL A 227 4.85 2.85 -9.96
C VAL A 227 5.49 3.52 -11.18
N CYS A 228 6.72 4.01 -11.04
CA CYS A 228 7.40 4.71 -12.12
C CYS A 228 7.78 3.76 -13.26
N HIS A 229 8.31 2.57 -12.97
CA HIS A 229 8.58 1.58 -14.02
C HIS A 229 7.30 1.13 -14.74
N ALA A 230 6.19 0.95 -14.02
CA ALA A 230 4.92 0.61 -14.64
C ALA A 230 4.47 1.68 -15.64
N GLY A 231 4.53 2.96 -15.26
CA GLY A 231 4.19 4.06 -16.15
C GLY A 231 5.12 4.16 -17.36
N VAL A 232 6.44 4.04 -17.17
CA VAL A 232 7.43 4.07 -18.26
C VAL A 232 7.21 2.93 -19.25
N VAL A 233 7.04 1.69 -18.77
CA VAL A 233 6.77 0.51 -19.61
C VAL A 233 5.44 0.66 -20.35
N GLY A 234 4.41 1.14 -19.68
CA GLY A 234 3.10 1.39 -20.26
C GLY A 234 3.14 2.40 -21.41
N VAL A 235 3.87 3.51 -21.23
CA VAL A 235 4.10 4.49 -22.29
C VAL A 235 4.89 3.88 -23.45
N ALA A 236 5.97 3.16 -23.15
CA ALA A 236 6.83 2.57 -24.18
C ALA A 236 6.05 1.61 -25.09
N LEU A 237 5.29 0.69 -24.49
CA LEU A 237 4.48 -0.29 -25.22
C LEU A 237 3.40 0.36 -26.10
N ALA A 238 2.75 1.40 -25.61
CA ALA A 238 1.65 2.05 -26.30
C ALA A 238 2.09 3.08 -27.36
N THR A 239 3.35 3.53 -27.36
CA THR A 239 3.77 4.68 -28.20
C THR A 239 5.04 4.52 -29.01
N LEU A 240 6.00 3.69 -28.61
CA LEU A 240 7.26 3.56 -29.35
C LEU A 240 7.08 2.58 -30.50
N GLU A 241 7.36 3.00 -31.75
CA GLU A 241 7.24 2.11 -32.92
C GLU A 241 8.28 1.00 -32.93
N SER A 242 9.51 1.32 -32.55
CA SER A 242 10.64 0.38 -32.58
C SER A 242 10.47 -0.71 -31.53
N ARG A 243 10.41 -1.98 -31.98
CA ARG A 243 10.47 -3.14 -31.08
C ARG A 243 11.75 -3.16 -30.24
N ALA A 244 12.86 -2.70 -30.81
CA ALA A 244 14.14 -2.65 -30.10
C ALA A 244 14.12 -1.63 -28.96
N GLU A 245 13.59 -0.42 -29.19
CA GLU A 245 13.45 0.59 -28.13
C GLU A 245 12.46 0.12 -27.04
N ARG A 246 11.36 -0.53 -27.43
CA ARG A 246 10.43 -1.15 -26.47
C ARG A 246 11.13 -2.23 -25.63
N ALA A 247 11.88 -3.13 -26.26
CA ALA A 247 12.61 -4.19 -25.56
C ALA A 247 13.68 -3.65 -24.61
N GLU A 248 14.38 -2.57 -25.00
CA GLU A 248 15.37 -1.90 -24.16
C GLU A 248 14.74 -1.34 -22.87
N VAL A 249 13.64 -0.58 -23.00
CA VAL A 249 12.91 -0.06 -21.84
C VAL A 249 12.44 -1.19 -20.93
N ILE A 250 11.90 -2.26 -21.51
CA ILE A 250 11.45 -3.45 -20.77
C ILE A 250 12.61 -4.14 -20.06
N GLY A 251 13.78 -4.26 -20.70
CA GLY A 251 14.97 -4.87 -20.09
C GLY A 251 15.44 -4.11 -18.86
N PHE A 252 15.56 -2.78 -18.96
CA PHE A 252 15.95 -1.98 -17.80
C PHE A 252 14.87 -2.01 -16.71
N ALA A 253 13.60 -1.95 -17.05
CA ALA A 253 12.53 -2.07 -16.06
C ALA A 253 12.55 -3.43 -15.35
N ALA A 254 12.69 -4.53 -16.09
CA ALA A 254 12.71 -5.88 -15.52
C ALA A 254 13.85 -6.08 -14.51
N LEU A 255 15.05 -5.61 -14.81
CA LEU A 255 16.20 -5.67 -13.89
C LEU A 255 15.97 -4.85 -12.62
N ASN A 256 15.35 -3.67 -12.75
CA ASN A 256 15.20 -2.74 -11.65
C ASN A 256 13.97 -3.03 -10.78
N LEU A 257 12.95 -3.71 -11.31
CA LEU A 257 11.78 -4.18 -10.55
C LEU A 257 12.13 -5.23 -9.49
N GLU A 258 13.27 -5.90 -9.59
CA GLU A 258 13.75 -6.80 -8.54
C GLU A 258 14.10 -6.06 -7.24
N TYR A 259 14.54 -4.79 -7.33
CA TYR A 259 14.83 -3.99 -6.13
C TYR A 259 13.55 -3.74 -5.34
N TYR A 260 12.42 -3.49 -6.01
CA TYR A 260 11.14 -3.34 -5.34
C TYR A 260 10.75 -4.57 -4.50
N LEU A 261 10.99 -5.78 -5.02
CA LEU A 261 10.69 -7.00 -4.27
C LEU A 261 11.53 -7.13 -2.99
N ARG A 262 12.74 -6.55 -2.95
CA ARG A 262 13.59 -6.55 -1.74
C ARG A 262 13.01 -5.73 -0.58
N GLY A 263 12.02 -4.87 -0.84
CA GLY A 263 11.29 -4.14 0.19
C GLY A 263 10.32 -5.01 1.01
N PHE A 264 10.05 -6.23 0.56
CA PHE A 264 9.22 -7.19 1.28
C PHE A 264 10.08 -8.21 2.03
N ALA A 265 9.57 -8.70 3.15
CA ALA A 265 10.20 -9.81 3.86
C ALA A 265 10.25 -11.07 2.98
N ALA A 266 11.19 -11.98 3.25
CA ALA A 266 11.40 -13.17 2.43
C ALA A 266 10.16 -14.10 2.41
N ASP A 267 9.40 -14.15 3.51
CA ASP A 267 8.09 -14.80 3.65
C ASP A 267 6.91 -14.08 2.98
N GLY A 268 7.14 -12.91 2.37
CA GLY A 268 6.14 -12.12 1.64
C GLY A 268 5.45 -11.03 2.45
N TYR A 269 5.74 -10.87 3.74
CA TYR A 269 5.13 -9.82 4.57
C TYR A 269 5.43 -8.41 4.03
N CYS A 270 4.40 -7.56 3.99
CA CYS A 270 4.51 -6.13 3.71
C CYS A 270 4.48 -5.34 5.02
N SER A 271 5.61 -4.75 5.39
CA SER A 271 5.75 -3.96 6.63
C SER A 271 4.95 -2.66 6.64
N GLU A 272 4.67 -2.10 5.47
CA GLU A 272 3.88 -0.86 5.32
C GLU A 272 2.35 -1.09 5.39
N GLY A 273 1.90 -2.34 5.42
CA GLY A 273 0.47 -2.70 5.48
C GLY A 273 -0.25 -2.73 4.13
N ILE A 274 -1.56 -3.03 4.17
CA ILE A 274 -2.37 -3.32 2.97
C ILE A 274 -2.51 -2.10 2.04
N GLY A 275 -2.59 -0.89 2.58
CA GLY A 275 -2.69 0.33 1.78
C GLY A 275 -1.52 0.49 0.82
N TYR A 276 -0.29 0.40 1.34
CA TYR A 276 0.93 0.46 0.53
C TYR A 276 1.15 -0.77 -0.34
N TRP A 277 0.77 -1.96 0.13
CA TRP A 277 0.73 -3.16 -0.70
C TRP A 277 -0.18 -2.97 -1.93
N ASN A 278 -1.41 -2.45 -1.73
CA ASN A 278 -2.31 -2.14 -2.84
C ASN A 278 -1.71 -1.14 -3.83
N TYR A 279 -0.99 -0.14 -3.33
CA TYR A 279 -0.41 0.91 -4.15
C TYR A 279 0.83 0.41 -4.92
N GLY A 280 1.89 0.03 -4.21
CA GLY A 280 3.15 -0.40 -4.83
C GLY A 280 3.02 -1.76 -5.53
N PHE A 281 2.53 -2.79 -4.82
CA PHE A 281 2.46 -4.14 -5.37
C PHE A 281 1.37 -4.23 -6.43
N GLY A 282 0.34 -3.39 -6.32
CA GLY A 282 -0.62 -3.16 -7.40
C GLY A 282 0.06 -2.68 -8.68
N HIS A 283 0.96 -1.70 -8.62
CA HIS A 283 1.70 -1.27 -9.82
C HIS A 283 2.68 -2.34 -10.32
N PHE A 284 3.36 -3.06 -9.42
CA PHE A 284 4.24 -4.16 -9.77
C PHE A 284 3.50 -5.25 -10.55
N ALA A 285 2.33 -5.64 -10.08
CA ALA A 285 1.57 -6.67 -10.75
C ALA A 285 0.90 -6.12 -12.03
N MET A 286 0.53 -4.83 -12.10
CA MET A 286 0.06 -4.20 -13.34
C MET A 286 1.13 -4.23 -14.42
N VAL A 287 2.37 -3.81 -14.12
CA VAL A 287 3.47 -3.89 -15.10
C VAL A 287 3.77 -5.33 -15.48
N SER A 288 3.71 -6.27 -14.53
CA SER A 288 3.94 -7.69 -14.82
C SER A 288 2.91 -8.27 -15.80
N GLU A 289 1.62 -7.98 -15.63
CA GLU A 289 0.59 -8.46 -16.56
C GLU A 289 0.63 -7.71 -17.90
N THR A 290 1.05 -6.44 -17.89
CA THR A 290 1.29 -5.67 -19.12
C THR A 290 2.41 -6.31 -19.95
N LEU A 291 3.53 -6.65 -19.31
CA LEU A 291 4.65 -7.34 -19.94
C LEU A 291 4.27 -8.75 -20.41
N ALA A 292 3.52 -9.49 -19.59
CA ALA A 292 3.07 -10.83 -19.95
C ALA A 292 2.15 -10.78 -21.19
N THR A 293 1.23 -9.83 -21.25
CA THR A 293 0.33 -9.66 -22.41
C THR A 293 1.13 -9.29 -23.66
N ALA A 294 2.05 -8.33 -23.56
CA ALA A 294 2.84 -7.87 -24.70
C ALA A 294 3.85 -8.90 -25.20
N THR A 295 4.33 -9.81 -24.36
CA THR A 295 5.41 -10.76 -24.71
C THR A 295 4.94 -12.22 -24.80
N GLY A 296 3.62 -12.48 -24.76
CA GLY A 296 3.08 -13.83 -24.73
C GLY A 296 3.52 -14.64 -23.50
N GLY A 297 3.73 -13.96 -22.36
CA GLY A 297 4.14 -14.55 -21.09
C GLY A 297 5.64 -14.70 -20.90
N ARG A 298 6.46 -14.32 -21.89
CA ARG A 298 7.93 -14.47 -21.83
C ARG A 298 8.56 -13.62 -20.73
N VAL A 299 8.04 -12.42 -20.51
CA VAL A 299 8.44 -11.53 -19.41
C VAL A 299 7.26 -11.35 -18.47
N ARG A 300 7.38 -11.90 -17.26
CA ARG A 300 6.35 -11.78 -16.21
C ARG A 300 7.00 -11.80 -14.82
N PRO A 301 7.46 -10.64 -14.31
CA PRO A 301 8.10 -10.52 -12.99
C PRO A 301 7.33 -11.18 -11.84
N LEU A 302 6.00 -11.21 -11.90
CA LEU A 302 5.13 -11.85 -10.91
C LEU A 302 5.15 -13.40 -10.94
N SER A 303 6.05 -14.02 -11.71
CA SER A 303 6.18 -15.48 -11.75
C SER A 303 7.25 -16.02 -10.78
N GLY A 304 7.95 -15.14 -10.04
CA GLY A 304 8.95 -15.55 -9.06
C GLY A 304 8.35 -15.96 -7.72
N ASP A 305 8.96 -16.94 -7.04
CA ASP A 305 8.49 -17.47 -5.75
C ASP A 305 8.29 -16.39 -4.68
N HIS A 306 9.19 -15.41 -4.60
CA HIS A 306 9.06 -14.31 -3.65
C HIS A 306 7.87 -13.41 -4.00
N ALA A 307 7.71 -13.05 -5.28
CA ALA A 307 6.57 -12.25 -5.73
C ALA A 307 5.23 -12.97 -5.48
N PHE A 308 5.18 -14.31 -5.60
CA PHE A 308 4.00 -15.10 -5.23
C PHE A 308 3.70 -15.03 -3.73
N ARG A 309 4.71 -15.11 -2.86
CA ARG A 309 4.50 -14.95 -1.41
C ARG A 309 4.00 -13.55 -1.07
N VAL A 310 4.55 -12.52 -1.70
CA VAL A 310 4.06 -11.13 -1.55
C VAL A 310 2.62 -10.99 -2.05
N ALA A 311 2.24 -11.65 -3.14
CA ALA A 311 0.85 -11.68 -3.60
C ALA A 311 -0.10 -12.35 -2.59
N ALA A 312 0.39 -13.36 -1.86
CA ALA A 312 -0.38 -14.10 -0.86
C ALA A 312 -0.52 -13.36 0.48
N TYR A 313 0.26 -12.29 0.72
CA TYR A 313 0.31 -11.56 1.98
C TYR A 313 -1.07 -11.27 2.59
N PRO A 314 -2.05 -10.69 1.86
CA PRO A 314 -3.32 -10.35 2.50
C PRO A 314 -4.20 -11.54 2.86
N ALA A 315 -3.90 -12.74 2.39
CA ALA A 315 -4.66 -13.92 2.78
C ALA A 315 -4.08 -14.54 4.07
N GLY A 316 -2.75 -14.47 4.27
CA GLY A 316 -2.10 -14.81 5.54
C GLY A 316 -2.28 -13.74 6.62
N PHE A 317 -2.34 -12.45 6.25
CA PHE A 317 -2.44 -11.33 7.20
C PHE A 317 -3.85 -11.11 7.76
N GLN A 318 -4.85 -11.82 7.24
CA GLN A 318 -6.24 -11.66 7.66
C GLN A 318 -6.53 -12.36 9.00
N ILE A 319 -7.14 -11.64 9.95
CA ILE A 319 -7.63 -12.23 11.21
C ILE A 319 -8.97 -12.90 10.99
N LEU A 320 -10.01 -12.16 10.59
CA LEU A 320 -11.34 -12.65 10.25
C LEU A 320 -11.70 -12.17 8.84
N PRO A 321 -12.73 -12.74 8.16
CA PRO A 321 -13.15 -12.27 6.84
C PRO A 321 -13.27 -10.74 6.76
N GLY A 322 -12.40 -10.11 5.98
CA GLY A 322 -12.37 -8.65 5.85
C GLY A 322 -11.96 -7.90 7.12
N ILE A 323 -11.19 -8.50 8.04
CA ILE A 323 -10.62 -7.85 9.23
C ILE A 323 -9.13 -8.14 9.29
N TYR A 324 -8.35 -7.07 9.40
CA TYR A 324 -6.90 -7.08 9.37
C TYR A 324 -6.34 -6.32 10.56
N PRO A 325 -5.18 -6.70 11.10
CA PRO A 325 -4.50 -5.88 12.09
C PRO A 325 -3.93 -4.65 11.38
N ALA A 326 -4.24 -3.46 11.89
CA ALA A 326 -3.78 -2.20 11.33
C ALA A 326 -2.37 -1.85 11.80
N PHE A 327 -1.44 -2.80 11.74
CA PHE A 327 -0.03 -2.55 12.07
C PHE A 327 0.57 -1.56 11.08
N ALA A 328 1.54 -0.76 11.55
CA ALA A 328 2.17 0.32 10.79
C ALA A 328 1.15 1.38 10.31
N ASP A 329 1.49 2.19 9.31
CA ASP A 329 0.61 3.22 8.77
C ASP A 329 -0.57 2.68 7.92
N MET A 330 -1.25 1.63 8.41
CA MET A 330 -2.42 1.05 7.76
C MET A 330 -3.73 1.67 8.31
N ASP A 331 -4.70 1.96 7.45
CA ASP A 331 -6.05 2.32 7.93
C ASP A 331 -6.79 1.04 8.32
N VAL A 332 -7.53 1.05 9.43
CA VAL A 332 -8.35 -0.10 9.86
C VAL A 332 -9.36 -0.57 8.80
N LYS A 333 -9.69 0.29 7.82
CA LYS A 333 -10.58 0.04 6.70
C LYS A 333 -9.86 -0.45 5.44
N ASP A 334 -8.53 -0.49 5.42
CA ASP A 334 -7.78 -0.94 4.26
C ASP A 334 -8.04 -2.41 3.96
N ARG A 335 -8.40 -2.69 2.71
CA ARG A 335 -8.68 -4.06 2.22
C ARG A 335 -7.94 -4.28 0.91
N PRO A 336 -7.56 -5.52 0.60
CA PRO A 336 -6.97 -5.84 -0.69
C PRO A 336 -7.84 -5.32 -1.82
N SER A 337 -7.20 -4.59 -2.74
CA SER A 337 -7.86 -4.03 -3.90
C SER A 337 -8.50 -5.14 -4.70
N SER A 338 -9.70 -4.89 -5.21
CA SER A 338 -10.44 -5.86 -6.02
C SER A 338 -9.57 -6.37 -7.16
N TRP A 339 -8.69 -5.53 -7.73
CA TRP A 339 -7.90 -5.82 -8.93
C TRP A 339 -6.97 -7.06 -8.84
N PHE A 340 -6.59 -7.46 -7.64
CA PHE A 340 -5.89 -8.72 -7.41
C PHE A 340 -6.77 -9.95 -7.71
N GLY A 341 -8.07 -9.78 -7.89
CA GLY A 341 -9.04 -10.77 -8.37
C GLY A 341 -8.73 -11.32 -9.77
N ALA A 342 -8.22 -10.52 -10.71
CA ALA A 342 -7.82 -11.01 -12.04
C ALA A 342 -6.47 -11.76 -11.99
N LEU A 343 -5.59 -11.35 -11.07
CA LEU A 343 -4.40 -12.12 -10.70
C LEU A 343 -4.77 -13.42 -9.98
N ALA A 344 -5.77 -13.38 -9.10
CA ALA A 344 -6.30 -14.50 -8.34
C ALA A 344 -7.00 -15.52 -9.25
N VAL A 345 -7.75 -15.07 -10.27
CA VAL A 345 -8.33 -15.92 -11.31
C VAL A 345 -7.23 -16.57 -12.15
N ARG A 346 -6.15 -15.86 -12.49
CA ARG A 346 -4.96 -16.45 -13.13
C ARG A 346 -4.05 -17.21 -12.17
N GLN A 347 -4.34 -17.24 -10.87
CA GLN A 347 -3.54 -17.89 -9.83
C GLN A 347 -4.34 -18.88 -8.96
N GLY A 348 -5.58 -19.19 -9.36
CA GLY A 348 -6.50 -20.12 -8.72
C GLY A 348 -6.65 -19.99 -7.23
N TYR A 349 -6.51 -18.78 -6.73
CA TYR A 349 -6.96 -18.45 -5.39
C TYR A 349 -8.47 -18.69 -5.35
N PRO A 350 -8.99 -19.41 -4.34
CA PRO A 350 -10.32 -19.06 -3.87
C PRO A 350 -10.25 -17.59 -3.45
N THR A 351 -11.16 -16.76 -3.97
CA THR A 351 -11.29 -15.35 -3.61
C THR A 351 -10.94 -15.13 -2.13
N PRO A 352 -9.92 -14.34 -1.78
CA PRO A 352 -9.70 -13.99 -0.38
C PRO A 352 -11.00 -13.46 0.22
N LEU A 353 -11.42 -14.07 1.32
CA LEU A 353 -12.63 -13.67 2.06
C LEU A 353 -12.56 -12.16 2.32
N GLY A 354 -13.53 -11.39 1.84
CA GLY A 354 -13.58 -9.93 2.08
C GLY A 354 -12.83 -9.03 1.08
N MET A 355 -12.39 -9.52 -0.09
CA MET A 355 -12.05 -8.63 -1.20
C MET A 355 -13.25 -7.75 -1.59
N LYS A 356 -13.00 -6.51 -1.99
CA LYS A 356 -14.05 -5.65 -2.56
C LYS A 356 -14.61 -6.31 -3.84
N VAL A 357 -15.93 -6.32 -3.99
CA VAL A 357 -16.60 -6.78 -5.21
C VAL A 357 -16.04 -6.02 -6.41
N TRP A 358 -15.70 -6.74 -7.48
CA TRP A 358 -15.16 -6.21 -8.73
C TRP A 358 -16.24 -5.55 -9.60
N ASN A 359 -16.97 -4.59 -9.08
CA ASN A 359 -17.86 -3.78 -9.89
C ASN A 359 -17.35 -2.34 -9.82
N LEU A 360 -16.78 -1.85 -10.92
CA LEU A 360 -16.34 -0.46 -11.00
C LEU A 360 -17.57 0.44 -10.98
N THR A 361 -17.57 1.43 -10.10
CA THR A 361 -18.56 2.51 -10.11
C THR A 361 -18.12 3.61 -11.09
N VAL A 362 -19.02 4.55 -11.41
CA VAL A 362 -18.65 5.78 -12.13
C VAL A 362 -17.57 6.55 -11.37
N ASN A 363 -17.61 6.55 -10.04
CA ASN A 363 -16.59 7.21 -9.23
C ASN A 363 -15.22 6.53 -9.33
N ASP A 364 -15.17 5.21 -9.51
CA ASP A 364 -13.91 4.51 -9.77
C ASP A 364 -13.35 4.89 -11.15
N LEU A 365 -14.19 4.83 -12.20
CA LEU A 365 -13.79 5.24 -13.55
C LEU A 365 -13.33 6.71 -13.62
N LYS A 366 -13.94 7.57 -12.79
CA LYS A 366 -13.55 8.97 -12.63
C LYS A 366 -12.20 9.13 -11.91
N SER A 367 -11.98 8.40 -10.82
CA SER A 367 -10.89 8.69 -9.87
C SER A 367 -9.63 7.84 -10.03
N LEU A 368 -9.73 6.66 -10.63
CA LEU A 368 -8.58 5.83 -10.99
C LEU A 368 -7.85 6.42 -12.20
N GLN A 369 -6.58 6.07 -12.38
CA GLN A 369 -5.91 6.40 -13.64
C GLN A 369 -6.55 5.66 -14.82
N THR A 370 -6.49 6.22 -16.03
CA THR A 370 -7.15 5.61 -17.20
C THR A 370 -6.64 4.20 -17.45
N TYR A 371 -5.31 4.00 -17.39
CA TYR A 371 -4.71 2.68 -17.57
C TYR A 371 -5.15 1.69 -16.47
N GLU A 372 -5.29 2.14 -15.23
CA GLU A 372 -5.67 1.28 -14.11
C GLU A 372 -7.12 0.80 -14.28
N ALA A 373 -8.04 1.72 -14.61
CA ALA A 373 -9.41 1.37 -14.94
C ALA A 373 -9.47 0.46 -16.19
N ALA A 374 -8.65 0.74 -17.20
CA ALA A 374 -8.57 -0.07 -18.42
C ALA A 374 -8.16 -1.52 -18.10
N MET A 375 -7.10 -1.69 -17.31
CA MET A 375 -6.67 -3.01 -16.85
C MET A 375 -7.80 -3.73 -16.10
N LYS A 376 -8.50 -3.03 -15.20
CA LYS A 376 -9.61 -3.62 -14.44
C LYS A 376 -10.79 -4.08 -15.31
N VAL A 377 -11.00 -3.49 -16.48
CA VAL A 377 -12.07 -3.85 -17.42
C VAL A 377 -11.61 -4.88 -18.44
N PHE A 378 -10.46 -4.65 -19.09
CA PHE A 378 -10.04 -5.42 -20.25
C PHE A 378 -9.21 -6.66 -19.89
N LEU A 379 -8.49 -6.69 -18.76
CA LEU A 379 -7.74 -7.89 -18.35
C LEU A 379 -8.66 -9.09 -18.11
N PRO A 380 -9.80 -8.98 -17.38
CA PRO A 380 -10.74 -10.10 -17.26
C PRO A 380 -11.27 -10.59 -18.61
N LEU A 381 -11.53 -9.68 -19.57
CA LEU A 381 -11.98 -10.04 -20.91
C LEU A 381 -10.89 -10.79 -21.70
N ALA A 382 -9.64 -10.34 -21.61
CA ALA A 382 -8.49 -10.95 -22.28
C ALA A 382 -8.09 -12.31 -21.70
N THR A 383 -8.52 -12.61 -20.47
CA THR A 383 -8.12 -13.81 -19.72
C THR A 383 -9.26 -14.78 -19.46
N ALA A 384 -10.45 -14.48 -19.99
CA ALA A 384 -11.62 -15.33 -19.86
C ALA A 384 -11.34 -16.75 -20.40
N GLY A 385 -11.69 -17.76 -19.60
CA GLY A 385 -11.53 -19.18 -19.96
C GLY A 385 -10.14 -19.76 -19.72
N LEU A 386 -9.17 -18.98 -19.24
CA LEU A 386 -7.89 -19.53 -18.78
C LEU A 386 -8.07 -20.32 -17.47
N PRO A 387 -7.30 -21.41 -17.26
CA PRO A 387 -7.39 -22.17 -16.03
C PRO A 387 -6.92 -21.34 -14.82
N PRO A 388 -7.50 -21.60 -13.63
CA PRO A 388 -6.96 -21.08 -12.39
C PRO A 388 -5.53 -21.61 -12.17
N ALA A 389 -4.54 -20.77 -11.86
CA ALA A 389 -3.22 -21.29 -11.47
C ALA A 389 -3.18 -21.75 -9.99
N PRO A 390 -2.06 -22.22 -9.45
CA PRO A 390 -2.05 -22.77 -8.09
C PRO A 390 -2.19 -21.69 -6.99
N ALA A 391 -3.14 -21.87 -6.07
CA ALA A 391 -3.22 -21.06 -4.85
C ALA A 391 -2.09 -21.44 -3.86
N PRO A 392 -1.53 -20.46 -3.13
CA PRO A 392 -0.73 -20.76 -1.96
C PRO A 392 -1.61 -21.48 -0.92
N ARG A 393 -1.04 -22.50 -0.30
CA ARG A 393 -1.69 -23.22 0.80
C ARG A 393 -1.68 -22.33 2.03
N ILE A 394 -2.82 -21.73 2.34
CA ILE A 394 -3.00 -20.94 3.55
C ILE A 394 -3.77 -21.78 4.55
N ASN A 395 -3.22 -21.90 5.76
CA ASN A 395 -3.92 -22.56 6.83
C ASN A 395 -5.13 -21.70 7.23
N ALA A 396 -6.32 -22.28 7.22
CA ALA A 396 -7.56 -21.58 7.54
C ALA A 396 -7.58 -21.07 9.00
N ASN A 397 -6.78 -21.66 9.88
CA ASN A 397 -6.78 -21.42 11.31
C ASN A 397 -5.73 -20.39 11.77
N HIS A 398 -4.57 -20.30 11.11
CA HIS A 398 -3.53 -19.32 11.44
C HIS A 398 -2.55 -19.07 10.28
N TYR A 399 -1.75 -18.02 10.39
CA TYR A 399 -0.58 -17.80 9.56
C TYR A 399 0.58 -17.22 10.39
N TRP A 400 1.81 -17.62 10.06
CA TRP A 400 3.03 -17.13 10.69
C TRP A 400 4.01 -16.62 9.63
N PHE A 401 4.18 -15.29 9.59
CA PHE A 401 5.26 -14.65 8.85
C PHE A 401 6.51 -14.70 9.72
N ALA A 402 7.34 -15.73 9.50
CA ALA A 402 8.49 -16.03 10.35
C ALA A 402 9.59 -14.96 10.28
N ASP A 403 9.83 -14.37 9.11
CA ASP A 403 10.85 -13.33 8.93
C ASP A 403 10.39 -12.01 9.55
N ALA A 404 9.10 -11.67 9.40
CA ALA A 404 8.51 -10.47 9.99
C ALA A 404 8.12 -10.63 11.46
N GLN A 405 8.09 -11.85 11.97
CA GLN A 405 7.59 -12.23 13.29
C GLN A 405 6.13 -11.80 13.52
N VAL A 406 5.26 -11.97 12.52
CA VAL A 406 3.84 -11.60 12.61
C VAL A 406 2.94 -12.83 12.54
N TYR A 407 2.07 -12.96 13.53
CA TYR A 407 1.10 -14.04 13.64
C TYR A 407 -0.32 -13.53 13.44
N THR A 408 -1.15 -14.31 12.76
CA THR A 408 -2.61 -14.17 12.72
C THR A 408 -3.27 -15.51 13.04
N GLY A 409 -4.41 -15.49 13.72
CA GLY A 409 -5.10 -16.72 14.08
C GLY A 409 -6.58 -16.54 14.36
N ARG A 410 -7.34 -17.61 14.08
CA ARG A 410 -8.78 -17.73 14.30
C ARG A 410 -9.05 -18.75 15.39
N ALA A 411 -9.65 -18.28 16.48
CA ALA A 411 -10.16 -19.14 17.55
C ALA A 411 -11.52 -19.75 17.15
N THR A 412 -12.36 -18.97 16.47
CA THR A 412 -13.62 -19.38 15.85
C THR A 412 -13.81 -18.60 14.54
N PRO A 413 -14.84 -18.89 13.72
CA PRO A 413 -15.14 -18.09 12.53
C PRO A 413 -15.39 -16.60 12.81
N ASN A 414 -15.77 -16.23 14.04
CA ASN A 414 -16.12 -14.85 14.43
C ASN A 414 -15.22 -14.31 15.56
N PHE A 415 -14.12 -15.00 15.91
CA PHE A 415 -13.21 -14.55 16.97
C PHE A 415 -11.78 -14.96 16.65
N GLY A 416 -10.86 -14.01 16.66
CA GLY A 416 -9.47 -14.23 16.30
C GLY A 416 -8.58 -13.07 16.73
N ALA A 417 -7.28 -13.22 16.50
CA ALA A 417 -6.32 -12.19 16.84
C ALA A 417 -5.04 -12.22 16.01
N ALA A 418 -4.22 -11.21 16.20
CA ALA A 418 -2.87 -11.10 15.66
C ALA A 418 -1.89 -10.58 16.71
N ILE A 419 -0.60 -10.90 16.56
CA ILE A 419 0.49 -10.32 17.34
C ILE A 419 1.69 -10.01 16.43
N LYS A 420 2.38 -8.90 16.71
CA LYS A 420 3.54 -8.41 15.96
C LYS A 420 4.81 -8.47 16.82
N GLY A 421 5.89 -9.02 16.27
CA GLY A 421 7.27 -8.88 16.74
C GLY A 421 8.07 -7.96 15.80
N GLY A 422 9.28 -8.38 15.44
CA GLY A 422 10.09 -7.69 14.42
C GLY A 422 11.04 -6.65 15.04
N HIS A 423 11.21 -5.51 14.38
CA HIS A 423 12.09 -4.42 14.83
C HIS A 423 11.52 -3.02 14.54
N ASN A 424 11.95 -2.01 15.29
CA ASN A 424 11.45 -0.63 15.21
C ASN A 424 12.12 0.21 14.11
N ALA A 425 12.50 -0.41 12.99
CA ALA A 425 13.06 0.26 11.81
C ALA A 425 12.46 -0.29 10.51
N GLU A 426 11.24 -0.81 10.58
CA GLU A 426 10.45 -1.17 9.41
C GLU A 426 9.97 0.10 8.68
N ASN A 427 9.68 0.00 7.38
CA ASN A 427 9.12 1.12 6.62
C ASN A 427 7.74 1.49 7.16
N HIS A 428 7.49 2.79 7.36
CA HIS A 428 6.22 3.31 7.89
C HIS A 428 5.80 2.69 9.24
N ASN A 429 6.77 2.22 10.04
CA ASN A 429 6.50 1.52 11.29
C ASN A 429 6.03 2.43 12.42
N HIS A 430 5.53 1.78 13.45
CA HIS A 430 5.37 2.31 14.80
C HIS A 430 6.38 1.61 15.72
N ASN A 431 6.55 2.11 16.94
CA ASN A 431 7.36 1.42 17.96
C ASN A 431 6.47 0.46 18.76
N ASP A 432 6.11 -0.69 18.18
CA ASP A 432 4.96 -1.51 18.62
C ASP A 432 5.31 -2.99 18.84
N LEU A 433 6.56 -3.31 19.22
CA LEU A 433 7.01 -4.68 19.43
C LEU A 433 6.17 -5.38 20.50
N GLY A 434 5.51 -6.46 20.11
CA GLY A 434 4.60 -7.24 20.94
C GLY A 434 3.13 -6.81 20.81
N SER A 435 2.79 -5.75 20.08
CA SER A 435 1.42 -5.27 19.89
C SER A 435 0.51 -6.38 19.38
N PHE A 436 -0.74 -6.38 19.81
CA PHE A 436 -1.72 -7.39 19.44
C PHE A 436 -3.09 -6.78 19.15
N VAL A 437 -3.83 -7.45 18.28
CA VAL A 437 -5.18 -7.07 17.85
C VAL A 437 -6.13 -8.22 18.12
N VAL A 438 -7.32 -7.93 18.63
CA VAL A 438 -8.39 -8.93 18.81
C VAL A 438 -9.61 -8.52 18.00
N ALA A 439 -10.05 -9.42 17.13
CA ALA A 439 -11.25 -9.25 16.33
C ALA A 439 -12.39 -10.14 16.83
N ALA A 440 -13.58 -9.57 16.92
CA ALA A 440 -14.80 -10.28 17.25
C ALA A 440 -15.94 -9.77 16.35
N GLY A 441 -16.76 -10.69 15.86
CA GLY A 441 -17.85 -10.37 14.93
C GLY A 441 -17.32 -9.75 13.63
N ASP A 442 -17.66 -8.48 13.42
CA ASP A 442 -17.41 -7.74 12.18
C ASP A 442 -16.26 -6.72 12.24
N ARG A 443 -15.57 -6.58 13.39
CA ARG A 443 -14.48 -5.60 13.55
C ARG A 443 -13.39 -6.00 14.55
N ALA A 444 -12.29 -5.26 14.54
CA ALA A 444 -11.29 -5.29 15.59
C ALA A 444 -11.79 -4.50 16.82
N VAL A 445 -11.76 -5.12 17.99
CA VAL A 445 -12.32 -4.60 19.25
C VAL A 445 -11.21 -4.11 20.17
N LEU A 446 -10.13 -4.90 20.27
CA LEU A 446 -8.83 -4.44 20.76
C LEU A 446 -7.94 -4.25 19.55
N VAL A 447 -7.31 -3.08 19.43
CA VAL A 447 -6.82 -2.59 18.15
C VAL A 447 -5.36 -2.18 18.23
N ASP A 448 -4.74 -2.18 17.06
CA ASP A 448 -3.67 -1.24 16.76
C ASP A 448 -4.32 0.01 16.14
N PRO A 449 -3.97 1.24 16.55
CA PRO A 449 -4.65 2.44 16.07
C PRO A 449 -4.46 2.69 14.56
N GLY A 450 -3.37 2.19 13.96
CA GLY A 450 -3.03 2.43 12.56
C GLY A 450 -2.51 3.85 12.32
N LEU A 451 -2.60 4.34 11.09
CA LEU A 451 -2.01 5.64 10.73
C LEU A 451 -2.61 6.85 11.46
N GLU A 452 -1.77 7.86 11.67
CA GLU A 452 -2.17 9.24 11.91
C GLU A 452 -2.32 10.01 10.58
N VAL A 453 -2.95 11.18 10.63
CA VAL A 453 -2.93 12.15 9.53
C VAL A 453 -1.50 12.67 9.37
N TYR A 454 -0.94 12.46 8.18
CA TYR A 454 0.45 12.81 7.90
C TYR A 454 0.69 14.32 7.96
N THR A 455 1.70 14.69 8.74
CA THR A 455 2.22 16.06 8.84
C THR A 455 3.74 16.06 8.62
N LYS A 456 4.38 17.23 8.70
CA LYS A 456 5.85 17.33 8.67
C LYS A 456 6.51 16.52 9.80
N ARG A 457 5.83 16.39 10.96
CA ARG A 457 6.29 15.57 12.10
C ARG A 457 6.46 14.10 11.71
N THR A 458 5.50 13.57 10.94
CA THR A 458 5.40 12.14 10.62
C THR A 458 6.62 11.59 9.88
N PHE A 459 7.31 12.43 9.10
CA PHE A 459 8.51 12.07 8.33
C PHE A 459 9.80 12.69 8.88
N GLY A 460 9.74 13.25 10.09
CA GLY A 460 10.85 13.90 10.76
C GLY A 460 11.31 13.15 12.01
N PRO A 461 12.34 13.68 12.71
CA PRO A 461 12.83 13.11 13.97
C PRO A 461 11.76 13.08 15.07
N ASP A 462 10.76 13.96 14.98
CA ASP A 462 9.67 14.07 15.96
C ASP A 462 8.52 13.07 15.71
N ARG A 463 8.67 12.10 14.78
CA ARG A 463 7.63 11.10 14.45
C ARG A 463 7.03 10.45 15.69
N TYR A 464 7.88 10.01 16.61
CA TYR A 464 7.49 9.27 17.82
C TYR A 464 7.08 10.15 19.01
N VAL A 465 6.98 11.47 18.82
CA VAL A 465 6.24 12.34 19.75
C VAL A 465 4.74 12.03 19.67
N SER A 466 4.27 11.58 18.50
CA SER A 466 2.91 11.09 18.35
C SER A 466 2.66 9.90 19.27
N LYS A 467 1.60 9.98 20.09
CA LYS A 467 1.20 8.89 20.96
C LYS A 467 0.80 7.64 20.18
N VAL A 468 0.28 7.78 18.96
CA VAL A 468 -0.18 6.64 18.14
C VAL A 468 0.88 6.08 17.21
N LEU A 469 2.07 6.70 17.13
CA LEU A 469 3.23 6.13 16.42
C LEU A 469 4.31 5.59 17.38
N SER A 470 4.30 6.04 18.64
CA SER A 470 5.15 5.50 19.71
C SER A 470 4.44 4.38 20.47
N SER A 471 5.21 3.53 21.18
CA SER A 471 4.69 2.42 22.00
C SER A 471 3.56 2.77 22.97
N TYR A 472 3.38 4.05 23.34
CA TYR A 472 2.30 4.46 24.24
C TYR A 472 0.90 4.24 23.63
N GLY A 473 0.75 4.30 22.32
CA GLY A 473 -0.52 4.12 21.62
C GLY A 473 -0.86 2.67 21.30
N HIS A 474 0.03 1.73 21.63
CA HIS A 474 -0.10 0.31 21.29
C HIS A 474 -0.29 -0.54 22.55
N ALA A 475 -0.74 -1.78 22.36
CA ALA A 475 -1.00 -2.74 23.44
C ALA A 475 0.30 -3.34 24.01
N VAL A 476 1.30 -2.51 24.29
CA VAL A 476 2.64 -2.90 24.76
C VAL A 476 3.00 -2.19 26.07
N PRO A 477 3.97 -2.72 26.85
CA PRO A 477 4.28 -2.15 28.16
C PRO A 477 4.96 -0.78 28.15
N VAL A 478 4.77 -0.02 29.24
CA VAL A 478 5.64 1.08 29.67
C VAL A 478 6.52 0.55 30.79
N VAL A 479 7.83 0.61 30.60
CA VAL A 479 8.81 -0.10 31.43
C VAL A 479 9.70 0.91 32.13
N ALA A 480 9.65 0.96 33.46
CA ALA A 480 10.36 1.97 34.26
C ALA A 480 10.07 3.42 33.81
N GLY A 481 8.86 3.68 33.30
CA GLY A 481 8.46 4.98 32.74
C GLY A 481 8.98 5.24 31.31
N GLN A 482 9.69 4.29 30.70
CA GLN A 482 10.25 4.40 29.36
C GLN A 482 9.38 3.69 28.31
N LEU A 483 9.39 4.28 27.12
CA LEU A 483 8.78 3.75 25.89
C LEU A 483 9.80 2.99 25.06
N GLN A 484 9.33 2.17 24.12
CA GLN A 484 10.21 1.54 23.14
C GLN A 484 10.90 2.58 22.25
N GLN A 485 12.16 2.33 21.91
CA GLN A 485 12.97 3.22 21.07
C GLN A 485 12.92 2.85 19.59
N PRO A 486 13.07 3.83 18.68
CA PRO A 486 13.15 3.57 17.24
C PRO A 486 14.55 3.08 16.84
N GLY A 487 14.63 2.17 15.88
CA GLY A 487 15.89 1.62 15.40
C GLY A 487 15.81 0.11 15.11
N ARG A 488 16.79 -0.39 14.36
CA ARG A 488 16.86 -1.80 13.96
C ARG A 488 17.34 -2.69 15.10
N GLU A 489 18.19 -2.14 15.95
CA GLU A 489 18.69 -2.72 17.19
C GLU A 489 17.58 -2.93 18.23
N PHE A 490 16.51 -2.14 18.16
CA PHE A 490 15.34 -2.30 19.00
C PHE A 490 14.40 -3.31 18.36
N ALA A 491 14.53 -4.56 18.81
CA ALA A 491 13.85 -5.69 18.20
C ALA A 491 13.29 -6.66 19.25
N ALA A 492 12.17 -7.31 18.88
CA ALA A 492 11.68 -8.47 19.59
C ALA A 492 12.49 -9.71 19.18
N LYS A 493 12.67 -10.63 20.13
CA LYS A 493 13.26 -11.93 19.87
C LYS A 493 12.21 -13.02 20.07
N VAL A 494 11.99 -13.83 19.05
CA VAL A 494 11.16 -15.03 19.17
C VAL A 494 11.87 -16.04 20.07
N ILE A 495 11.27 -16.35 21.22
CA ILE A 495 11.74 -17.41 22.13
C ILE A 495 11.26 -18.77 21.63
N SER A 496 9.97 -18.87 21.30
CA SER A 496 9.37 -20.09 20.75
C SER A 496 8.03 -19.81 20.07
N THR A 497 7.66 -20.68 19.15
CA THR A 497 6.31 -20.77 18.59
C THR A 497 5.84 -22.23 18.66
N ALA A 498 4.55 -22.42 18.92
CA ALA A 498 3.92 -23.73 18.92
C ALA A 498 2.51 -23.60 18.34
N PHE A 499 2.22 -24.33 17.26
CA PHE A 499 0.95 -24.22 16.55
C PHE A 499 0.26 -25.59 16.45
N SER A 500 -1.05 -25.63 16.70
CA SER A 500 -1.82 -26.86 16.67
C SER A 500 -3.29 -26.60 16.34
N GLU A 501 -4.06 -27.67 16.08
CA GLU A 501 -5.50 -27.57 15.84
C GLU A 501 -6.28 -26.98 17.02
N LYS A 502 -5.74 -27.03 18.25
CA LYS A 502 -6.47 -26.59 19.46
C LYS A 502 -5.96 -25.26 20.01
N GLU A 503 -4.66 -25.03 19.91
CA GLU A 503 -3.98 -23.92 20.55
C GLU A 503 -2.73 -23.52 19.76
N ASP A 504 -2.56 -22.21 19.62
CA ASP A 504 -1.37 -21.58 19.06
C ASP A 504 -0.73 -20.70 20.13
N THR A 505 0.60 -20.71 20.22
CA THR A 505 1.37 -19.89 21.16
C THR A 505 2.56 -19.24 20.45
N VAL A 506 2.75 -17.95 20.71
CA VAL A 506 3.91 -17.16 20.31
C VAL A 506 4.53 -16.56 21.57
N VAL A 507 5.82 -16.80 21.78
CA VAL A 507 6.56 -16.26 22.93
C VAL A 507 7.65 -15.32 22.44
N LEU A 508 7.56 -14.05 22.83
CA LEU A 508 8.48 -12.98 22.46
C LEU A 508 9.22 -12.46 23.68
N ASP A 509 10.52 -12.26 23.56
CA ASP A 509 11.29 -11.38 24.44
C ASP A 509 11.24 -9.96 23.86
N LEU A 510 10.67 -9.03 24.62
CA LEU A 510 10.50 -7.63 24.26
C LEU A 510 11.55 -6.72 24.92
N SER A 511 12.48 -7.27 25.72
CA SER A 511 13.50 -6.46 26.41
C SER A 511 14.33 -5.63 25.44
N GLY A 512 14.62 -6.16 24.25
CA GLY A 512 15.37 -5.47 23.21
C GLY A 512 14.71 -4.19 22.71
N GLY A 513 13.42 -3.97 22.96
CA GLY A 513 12.72 -2.73 22.58
C GLY A 513 13.00 -1.53 23.49
N TYR A 514 13.56 -1.72 24.68
CA TYR A 514 13.63 -0.70 25.73
C TYR A 514 15.06 -0.41 26.19
N GLU A 515 15.41 0.87 26.33
CA GLU A 515 16.65 1.31 26.95
C GLU A 515 16.47 1.50 28.47
N VAL A 516 16.31 0.40 29.19
CA VAL A 516 16.15 0.41 30.65
C VAL A 516 17.27 -0.41 31.28
N PRO A 517 18.30 0.22 31.88
CA PRO A 517 19.43 -0.51 32.48
C PRO A 517 19.03 -1.50 33.58
N ALA A 518 17.92 -1.23 34.26
CA ALA A 518 17.39 -2.11 35.29
C ALA A 518 16.60 -3.31 34.73
N LEU A 519 16.23 -3.33 33.45
CA LEU A 519 15.41 -4.40 32.85
C LEU A 519 16.27 -5.63 32.57
N LYS A 520 15.96 -6.75 33.21
CA LYS A 520 16.64 -8.03 32.95
C LYS A 520 15.91 -8.87 31.90
N SER A 521 14.58 -8.89 31.96
CA SER A 521 13.75 -9.62 31.00
C SER A 521 12.33 -9.03 30.94
N LEU A 522 11.73 -9.08 29.76
CA LEU A 522 10.33 -8.80 29.51
C LEU A 522 9.81 -9.79 28.48
N VAL A 523 9.14 -10.84 28.95
CA VAL A 523 8.64 -11.92 28.08
C VAL A 523 7.13 -11.81 27.95
N ARG A 524 6.66 -11.72 26.70
CA ARG A 524 5.25 -11.82 26.35
C ARG A 524 4.95 -13.21 25.80
N THR A 525 4.02 -13.91 26.43
CA THR A 525 3.39 -15.12 25.89
C THR A 525 2.00 -14.78 25.38
N PHE A 526 1.79 -15.00 24.09
CA PHE A 526 0.52 -14.82 23.41
C PHE A 526 -0.03 -16.19 23.03
N THR A 527 -1.21 -16.54 23.55
CA THR A 527 -1.86 -17.83 23.31
C THR A 527 -3.25 -17.62 22.74
N LEU A 528 -3.57 -18.31 21.64
CA LEU A 528 -4.91 -18.38 21.07
C LEU A 528 -5.42 -19.83 21.20
N ARG A 529 -6.56 -20.01 21.87
CA ARG A 529 -7.21 -21.31 22.05
C ARG A 529 -8.55 -21.36 21.33
N ARG A 530 -8.83 -22.46 20.64
CA ARG A 530 -10.05 -22.68 19.83
C ARG A 530 -11.18 -23.36 20.61
N ALA A 531 -10.91 -24.54 21.16
CA ALA A 531 -11.90 -25.40 21.82
C ALA A 531 -11.37 -25.97 23.15
N PRO A 532 -12.25 -26.33 24.11
CA PRO A 532 -13.71 -26.12 24.12
C PRO A 532 -14.13 -24.69 24.46
N LYS A 533 -13.19 -23.85 24.91
CA LYS A 533 -13.42 -22.44 25.24
C LYS A 533 -12.49 -21.59 24.41
N ALA A 534 -13.06 -20.83 23.47
CA ALA A 534 -12.31 -19.88 22.68
C ALA A 534 -11.80 -18.75 23.58
N GLU A 535 -10.49 -18.56 23.63
CA GLU A 535 -9.88 -17.47 24.40
C GLU A 535 -8.54 -17.05 23.83
N ILE A 536 -8.21 -15.78 24.04
CA ILE A 536 -6.88 -15.23 23.79
C ILE A 536 -6.28 -14.86 25.15
N ILE A 537 -5.04 -15.27 25.38
CA ILE A 537 -4.32 -15.01 26.63
C ILE A 537 -3.05 -14.26 26.29
N VAL A 538 -2.85 -13.10 26.90
CA VAL A 538 -1.62 -12.33 26.81
C VAL A 538 -1.01 -12.26 28.20
N ARG A 539 0.19 -12.83 28.37
CA ARG A 539 0.91 -12.86 29.64
C ARG A 539 2.24 -12.13 29.49
N ASP A 540 2.37 -11.01 30.19
CA ASP A 540 3.62 -10.26 30.31
C ASP A 540 4.32 -10.61 31.62
N THR A 541 5.54 -11.13 31.55
CA THR A 541 6.39 -11.42 32.71
C THR A 541 7.62 -10.52 32.66
N VAL A 542 7.82 -9.71 33.70
CA VAL A 542 8.93 -8.74 33.77
C VAL A 542 9.83 -9.04 34.97
N GLU A 543 11.13 -8.86 34.78
CA GLU A 543 12.12 -8.89 35.85
C GLU A 543 13.09 -7.71 35.74
N PHE A 544 13.36 -7.09 36.89
CA PHE A 544 14.31 -6.00 37.04
C PHE A 544 15.48 -6.35 37.98
N SER A 545 16.59 -5.64 37.86
CA SER A 545 17.71 -5.65 38.81
C SER A 545 17.47 -4.77 40.03
N ALA A 546 16.60 -3.77 39.92
CA ALA A 546 16.14 -2.89 40.99
C ALA A 546 14.64 -2.61 40.84
N PRO A 547 13.88 -2.33 41.92
CA PRO A 547 12.45 -2.08 41.82
C PRO A 547 12.12 -0.96 40.82
N ALA A 548 11.26 -1.25 39.85
CA ALA A 548 10.86 -0.29 38.81
C ALA A 548 9.36 -0.34 38.52
N ALA A 549 8.81 0.77 38.00
CA ALA A 549 7.41 0.82 37.58
C ALA A 549 7.16 -0.05 36.35
N PHE A 550 5.98 -0.66 36.27
CA PHE A 550 5.56 -1.46 35.12
C PHE A 550 4.07 -1.28 34.86
N GLU A 551 3.72 -1.07 33.59
CA GLU A 551 2.34 -0.96 33.11
C GLU A 551 2.26 -1.68 31.77
N THR A 552 1.21 -2.49 31.55
CA THR A 552 0.82 -2.95 30.20
C THR A 552 -0.52 -2.35 29.82
N ALA A 553 -0.98 -2.46 28.58
CA ALA A 553 -2.21 -1.80 28.17
C ALA A 553 -3.01 -2.55 27.11
N LEU A 554 -4.28 -2.17 27.02
CA LEU A 554 -5.18 -2.50 25.93
C LEU A 554 -5.55 -1.21 25.20
N ILE A 555 -5.72 -1.29 23.89
CA ILE A 555 -6.10 -0.14 23.06
C ILE A 555 -7.42 -0.47 22.38
N THR A 556 -8.35 0.48 22.35
CA THR A 556 -9.66 0.28 21.73
C THR A 556 -10.25 1.58 21.18
N PHE A 557 -10.98 1.49 20.07
CA PHE A 557 -11.89 2.56 19.62
C PHE A 557 -13.31 2.37 20.18
N GLU A 558 -13.58 1.24 20.83
CA GLU A 558 -14.91 0.88 21.30
C GLU A 558 -15.18 1.50 22.67
N LYS A 559 -16.47 1.55 23.01
CA LYS A 559 -16.87 1.79 24.40
C LYS A 559 -16.43 0.61 25.25
N TRP A 560 -16.12 0.90 26.51
CA TRP A 560 -15.73 -0.11 27.48
C TRP A 560 -16.36 0.19 28.83
N ARG A 561 -16.45 -0.84 29.67
CA ARG A 561 -16.92 -0.73 31.05
C ARG A 561 -16.21 -1.73 31.94
N GLU A 562 -15.77 -1.28 33.12
CA GLU A 562 -15.36 -2.17 34.19
C GLU A 562 -16.57 -2.60 35.02
N LYS A 563 -16.92 -3.90 34.98
CA LYS A 563 -18.04 -4.45 35.77
C LYS A 563 -17.65 -4.59 37.25
N LYS A 564 -16.39 -4.95 37.51
CA LYS A 564 -15.73 -5.02 38.81
C LYS A 564 -14.21 -5.00 38.59
N PRO A 565 -13.38 -4.71 39.62
CA PRO A 565 -11.93 -4.63 39.46
C PRO A 565 -11.36 -5.81 38.66
N GLY A 566 -10.71 -5.52 37.54
CA GLY A 566 -10.08 -6.52 36.68
C GLY A 566 -11.02 -7.28 35.73
N ARG A 567 -12.30 -6.89 35.62
CA ARG A 567 -13.23 -7.46 34.64
C ARG A 567 -13.87 -6.37 33.78
N LEU A 568 -13.41 -6.28 32.54
CA LEU A 568 -13.87 -5.32 31.55
C LEU A 568 -14.78 -5.99 30.53
N THR A 569 -15.72 -5.22 29.99
CA THR A 569 -16.34 -5.50 28.70
C THR A 569 -15.91 -4.40 27.74
N VAL A 570 -15.47 -4.76 26.54
CA VAL A 570 -15.07 -3.84 25.46
C VAL A 570 -15.89 -4.18 24.22
N GLY A 571 -16.48 -3.18 23.57
CA GLY A 571 -17.43 -3.39 22.48
C GLY A 571 -18.86 -3.67 22.94
N GLU A 572 -19.73 -3.88 21.97
CA GLU A 572 -21.17 -4.12 22.15
C GLU A 572 -21.65 -5.20 21.16
N GLY A 573 -22.71 -5.92 21.51
CA GLY A 573 -23.34 -6.95 20.66
C GLY A 573 -22.42 -8.13 20.35
N ASP A 574 -22.50 -8.65 19.12
CA ASP A 574 -21.69 -9.79 18.64
C ASP A 574 -20.19 -9.52 18.57
N SER A 575 -19.80 -8.24 18.68
CA SER A 575 -18.40 -7.80 18.72
C SER A 575 -17.95 -7.40 20.14
N ALA A 576 -18.72 -7.74 21.18
CA ALA A 576 -18.29 -7.53 22.56
C ALA A 576 -17.31 -8.61 23.02
N VAL A 577 -16.27 -8.20 23.76
CA VAL A 577 -15.34 -9.12 24.43
C VAL A 577 -15.30 -8.84 25.94
N ARG A 578 -15.23 -9.92 26.71
CA ARG A 578 -14.86 -9.89 28.14
C ARG A 578 -13.37 -9.96 28.29
N VAL A 579 -12.84 -9.10 29.14
CA VAL A 579 -11.43 -9.08 29.53
C VAL A 579 -11.32 -9.35 31.02
N GLU A 580 -10.54 -10.36 31.40
CA GLU A 580 -10.18 -10.64 32.79
C GLU A 580 -8.67 -10.41 32.99
N VAL A 581 -8.33 -9.58 33.98
CA VAL A 581 -6.94 -9.23 34.30
C VAL A 581 -6.56 -9.89 35.62
N ASN A 582 -5.46 -10.64 35.60
CA ASN A 582 -4.83 -11.21 36.79
C ASN A 582 -3.40 -10.69 36.91
N VAL A 583 -3.01 -10.27 38.12
CA VAL A 583 -1.69 -9.70 38.39
C VAL A 583 -1.02 -10.45 39.55
N GLU A 584 0.20 -10.88 39.32
CA GLU A 584 1.10 -11.45 40.31
C GLU A 584 2.27 -10.47 40.52
N GLY A 585 2.67 -10.23 41.78
CA GLY A 585 3.81 -9.36 42.12
C GLY A 585 3.46 -7.98 42.68
N GLY A 586 2.17 -7.62 42.79
CA GLY A 586 1.75 -6.38 43.45
C GLY A 586 0.26 -6.07 43.26
N SER A 587 -0.23 -5.03 43.94
CA SER A 587 -1.53 -4.43 43.61
C SER A 587 -1.43 -3.60 42.34
N TRP A 588 -2.55 -3.40 41.67
CA TRP A 588 -2.62 -2.70 40.40
C TRP A 588 -3.91 -1.90 40.28
N LYS A 589 -3.91 -0.93 39.37
CA LYS A 589 -5.08 -0.12 39.01
C LYS A 589 -5.23 0.04 37.51
N LEU A 590 -6.50 0.10 37.09
CA LEU A 590 -6.88 0.49 35.75
C LEU A 590 -6.75 2.01 35.59
N ARG A 591 -6.12 2.45 34.51
CA ARG A 591 -6.09 3.85 34.05
C ARG A 591 -6.66 3.91 32.65
N SER A 592 -7.48 4.92 32.37
CA SER A 592 -7.97 5.16 31.02
C SER A 592 -7.54 6.52 30.52
N GLU A 593 -7.06 6.58 29.29
CA GLU A 593 -6.72 7.84 28.63
C GLU A 593 -7.24 7.82 27.19
N LEU A 594 -7.95 8.88 26.80
CA LEU A 594 -8.30 9.12 25.41
C LEU A 594 -7.09 9.74 24.71
N LEU A 595 -6.54 9.07 23.71
CA LEU A 595 -5.38 9.53 22.98
C LEU A 595 -5.82 10.59 21.95
N GLN A 596 -5.45 11.83 22.20
CA GLN A 596 -5.77 12.97 21.34
C GLN A 596 -4.70 13.16 20.27
N GLU A 597 -4.77 12.35 19.21
CA GLU A 597 -3.98 12.51 17.98
C GLU A 597 -4.93 12.68 16.78
N ASP A 598 -4.44 13.25 15.68
CA ASP A 598 -5.24 13.42 14.46
C ASP A 598 -5.20 12.13 13.63
N LEU A 599 -6.24 11.30 13.72
CA LEU A 599 -6.37 10.07 12.92
C LEU A 599 -7.43 10.24 11.82
N PRO A 600 -7.34 9.48 10.72
CA PRO A 600 -8.37 9.46 9.69
C PRO A 600 -9.79 9.25 10.26
N GLY A 601 -10.69 10.15 9.87
CA GLY A 601 -12.07 10.16 10.35
C GLY A 601 -12.25 10.69 11.78
N LYS A 602 -11.24 11.38 12.34
CA LYS A 602 -11.24 11.96 13.69
C LYS A 602 -11.48 10.92 14.79
N ARG A 603 -11.05 9.68 14.55
CA ARG A 603 -11.13 8.59 15.53
C ARG A 603 -10.12 8.84 16.63
N GLN A 604 -10.47 8.51 17.87
CA GLN A 604 -9.58 8.66 19.02
C GLN A 604 -9.53 7.34 19.78
N PRO A 605 -8.37 6.66 19.83
CA PRO A 605 -8.23 5.42 20.57
C PRO A 605 -8.17 5.72 22.06
N THR A 606 -8.70 4.80 22.87
CA THR A 606 -8.56 4.82 24.33
C THR A 606 -7.49 3.82 24.73
N ARG A 607 -6.50 4.28 25.51
CA ARG A 607 -5.54 3.43 26.22
C ARG A 607 -6.12 3.03 27.57
N LEU A 608 -6.22 1.72 27.81
CA LEU A 608 -6.60 1.11 29.08
C LEU A 608 -5.33 0.53 29.73
N GLY A 609 -4.65 1.35 30.53
CA GLY A 609 -3.42 0.99 31.24
C GLY A 609 -3.69 0.12 32.47
N LEU A 610 -2.96 -0.98 32.59
CA LEU A 610 -2.94 -1.92 33.70
C LEU A 610 -1.64 -1.70 34.48
N ALA A 611 -1.68 -0.73 35.41
CA ALA A 611 -0.49 -0.21 36.08
C ALA A 611 -0.32 -0.82 37.46
N LEU A 612 0.89 -1.30 37.79
CA LEU A 612 1.23 -1.66 39.16
C LEU A 612 1.27 -0.41 40.03
N ASP A 613 0.81 -0.54 41.28
CA ASP A 613 0.74 0.61 42.20
C ASP A 613 2.10 1.02 42.77
N ALA A 614 3.04 0.08 42.83
CA ALA A 614 4.38 0.27 43.37
C ALA A 614 5.44 -0.32 42.44
N PRO A 615 6.70 0.18 42.50
CA PRO A 615 7.83 -0.44 41.82
C PRO A 615 8.04 -1.90 42.25
N VAL A 616 8.38 -2.77 41.31
CA VAL A 616 8.54 -4.22 41.54
C VAL A 616 9.89 -4.72 41.04
N LEU A 617 10.40 -5.80 41.65
CA LEU A 617 11.51 -6.57 41.08
C LEU A 617 11.02 -7.56 40.01
N ARG A 618 9.83 -8.13 40.21
CA ARG A 618 9.20 -9.08 39.31
C ARG A 618 7.69 -8.91 39.34
N ALA A 619 7.06 -9.02 38.19
CA ALA A 619 5.61 -9.09 38.11
C ALA A 619 5.18 -9.94 36.91
N THR A 620 3.95 -10.44 36.98
CA THR A 620 3.27 -11.02 35.83
C THR A 620 1.88 -10.43 35.70
N ILE A 621 1.56 -9.89 34.53
CA ILE A 621 0.20 -9.44 34.18
C ILE A 621 -0.34 -10.39 33.12
N THR A 622 -1.45 -11.06 33.42
CA THR A 622 -2.17 -11.95 32.49
C THR A 622 -3.52 -11.34 32.14
N VAL A 623 -3.74 -11.12 30.84
CA VAL A 623 -5.00 -10.67 30.27
C VAL A 623 -5.63 -11.84 29.53
N ARG A 624 -6.84 -12.23 29.95
CA ARG A 624 -7.67 -13.24 29.26
C ARG A 624 -8.81 -12.55 28.55
N ILE A 625 -8.98 -12.84 27.26
CA ILE A 625 -9.96 -12.19 26.40
C ILE A 625 -10.85 -13.27 25.79
N GLN A 626 -12.15 -13.12 25.97
CA GLN A 626 -13.17 -14.08 25.53
C GLN A 626 -14.31 -13.32 24.84
N PRO A 627 -14.99 -13.90 23.86
CA PRO A 627 -16.27 -13.36 23.39
C PRO A 627 -17.24 -13.21 24.59
N ASP A 628 -18.00 -12.10 24.66
CA ASP A 628 -19.04 -11.92 25.70
C ASP A 628 -20.23 -12.85 25.46
#